data_AF-A0A936JKR5-F1
#
_entry.id   AF-A0A936JKR5-F1
#
_cell.length_a   1.000
_cell.length_b   1.000
_cell.length_c   1.000
_cell.angle_alpha   90.00
_cell.angle_beta   90.00
_cell.angle_gamma   90.00
#
_symmetry.space_group_name_H-M   'P 1'
#
loop_
_entity.id
_entity.type
_entity.pdbx_description
1 polymer ?
#
loop_
_entity_poly.entity_id
_entity_poly.type
_entity_poly.pdbx_seq_one_letter_code
_entity_poly.pdbx_strand_id
1 'polypeptide(L)' 'MAEIPVLIIDDDIWMQRILSKRYYFSFGFIPYVASSLLDGITLAVEHKPALHNARCIDA' A
#
# COMPACT_ATOMS: atom_id res chain seq x y z
N MET A 1 4.80 3.98 19.48
CA MET A 1 5.29 4.49 18.19
C MET A 1 4.08 4.80 17.34
N ALA A 2 4.05 5.93 16.63
CA ALA A 2 2.91 6.25 15.76
C ALA A 2 2.91 5.26 14.59
N GLU A 3 1.84 4.49 14.46
CA GLU A 3 1.65 3.58 13.34
C GLU A 3 1.42 4.43 12.08
N ILE A 4 2.27 4.27 11.07
CA ILE A 4 2.20 5.09 9.86
C ILE A 4 1.47 4.28 8.78
N PRO A 5 0.29 4.73 8.31
CA PRO A 5 -0.44 4.06 7.25
C PRO A 5 0.29 4.21 5.90
N VAL A 6 0.40 3.13 5.13
CA VAL A 6 1.04 3.09 3.80
C VAL A 6 0.13 2.38 2.84
N LEU A 7 -0.03 2.90 1.62
CA LEU A 7 -0.80 2.26 0.56
C LEU A 7 0.12 1.68 -0.52
N ILE A 8 -0.09 0.40 -0.82
CA ILE A 8 0.60 -0.37 -1.86
C ILE A 8 -0.42 -0.66 -2.96
N ILE A 9 -0.15 -0.18 -4.18
CA ILE A 9 -0.97 -0.48 -5.36
C ILE A 9 -0.10 -1.29 -6.31
N ASP A 10 -0.46 -2.55 -6.54
CA ASP A 10 0.29 -3.48 -7.38
C ASP A 10 -0.68 -4.55 -7.89
N ASP A 11 -0.60 -4.99 -9.13
CA ASP A 11 -1.49 -6.03 -9.68
C ASP A 11 -1.03 -7.46 -9.32
N ASP A 12 0.22 -7.62 -8.86
CA ASP A 12 0.78 -8.89 -8.40
C ASP A 12 0.58 -9.07 -6.89
N ILE A 13 -0.37 -9.96 -6.54
CA ILE A 13 -0.71 -10.35 -5.16
C ILE A 13 0.51 -10.87 -4.39
N TRP A 14 1.47 -11.51 -5.07
CA TRP A 14 2.67 -12.04 -4.43
C TRP A 14 3.62 -10.90 -4.02
N MET A 15 3.79 -9.90 -4.87
CA MET A 15 4.56 -8.69 -4.56
C MET A 15 3.93 -7.87 -3.45
N GLN A 16 2.61 -7.71 -3.47
CA GLN A 16 1.86 -7.07 -2.38
C GLN A 16 2.17 -7.71 -1.01
N ARG A 17 2.25 -9.04 -0.95
CA ARG A 17 2.54 -9.79 0.29
C ARG A 17 3.97 -9.60 0.79
N ILE A 18 4.96 -9.59 -0.10
CA ILE A 18 6.35 -9.33 0.28
C ILE A 18 6.47 -7.92 0.86
N LEU A 19 5.93 -6.94 0.15
CA LEU A 19 5.99 -5.53 0.56
C LEU A 19 5.27 -5.32 1.89
N SER A 20 4.06 -5.86 2.04
CA SER A 20 3.30 -5.79 3.29
C SER A 20 4.07 -6.34 4.47
N LYS A 21 4.68 -7.53 4.33
CA LYS A 21 5.50 -8.12 5.38
C LYS A 21 6.72 -7.27 5.69
N ARG A 22 7.41 -6.76 4.67
CA ARG A 22 8.62 -5.94 4.86
C ARG A 22 8.31 -4.63 5.56
N TYR A 23 7.29 -3.89 5.10
CA TYR A 23 6.90 -2.61 5.68
C TYR A 23 6.33 -2.75 7.09
N TYR A 24 5.49 -3.76 7.33
CA TYR A 24 4.92 -4.01 8.65
C TYR A 24 5.98 -4.42 9.68
N PHE A 25 6.77 -5.47 9.38
CA PHE A 25 7.71 -6.01 10.36
C PHE A 25 8.97 -5.17 10.56
N SER A 26 9.47 -4.49 9.53
CA SER A 26 10.77 -3.80 9.62
C SER A 26 10.66 -2.34 10.05
N PHE A 27 9.51 -1.71 9.85
CA PHE A 27 9.39 -0.25 9.99
C PHE A 27 8.15 0.21 10.79
N GLY A 28 7.26 -0.69 11.19
CA GLY A 28 6.05 -0.33 11.96
C GLY A 28 4.99 0.41 11.14
N PHE A 29 4.98 0.19 9.81
CA PHE A 29 3.92 0.71 8.93
C PHE A 29 2.69 -0.19 8.95
N ILE A 30 1.51 0.39 8.75
CA ILE A 30 0.27 -0.37 8.49
C ILE A 30 0.04 -0.38 6.98
N PRO A 31 0.26 -1.51 6.29
CA PRO A 31 0.05 -1.59 4.86
C PRO A 31 -1.44 -1.79 4.52
N TYR A 32 -1.94 -0.92 3.64
CA TYR A 32 -3.16 -1.11 2.87
C TYR A 32 -2.78 -1.51 1.46
N VAL A 33 -3.55 -2.41 0.87
CA VAL A 33 -3.18 -3.07 -0.38
C VAL A 33 -4.33 -2.97 -1.36
N ALA A 34 -4.04 -2.53 -2.58
CA ALA A 34 -4.97 -2.47 -3.69
C ALA A 34 -4.40 -3.22 -4.90
N SER A 35 -5.24 -4.01 -5.57
CA SER A 35 -4.93 -4.64 -6.85
C SER A 35 -5.31 -3.80 -8.07
N SER A 36 -5.97 -2.66 -7.85
CA SER A 36 -6.40 -1.75 -8.91
C SER A 36 -6.26 -0.30 -8.47
N LEU A 37 -6.20 0.60 -9.45
CA LEU A 37 -6.10 2.04 -9.19
C LEU A 37 -7.36 2.58 -8.49
N LEU A 38 -8.54 2.08 -8.87
CA LEU A 38 -9.83 2.48 -8.30
C LEU A 38 -9.95 2.09 -6.82
N ASP A 39 -9.54 0.86 -6.48
CA ASP A 39 -9.49 0.41 -5.10
C ASP A 39 -8.42 1.21 -4.32
N GLY A 40 -7.29 1.51 -4.97
CA GLY A 40 -6.24 2.34 -4.41
C GLY A 40 -6.70 3.75 -4.05
N ILE A 41 -7.44 4.41 -4.95
CA ILE A 41 -8.03 5.74 -4.68
C ILE A 41 -9.00 5.67 -3.50
N THR A 42 -9.84 4.64 -3.45
CA THR A 42 -10.80 4.45 -2.35
C THR A 42 -10.06 4.32 -1.01
N LEU A 43 -9.05 3.44 -0.95
CA LEU A 43 -8.23 3.26 0.25
C LEU A 43 -7.41 4.50 0.62
N ALA A 44 -6.97 5.28 -0.37
CA ALA A 44 -6.26 6.54 -0.13
C ALA A 44 -7.15 7.57 0.57
N VAL A 45 -8.42 7.68 0.15
CA VAL A 45 -9.40 8.60 0.75
C VAL A 45 -9.79 8.16 2.16
N GLU A 46 -10.01 6.86 2.36
CA GLU A 46 -10.44 6.31 3.65
C GLU A 46 -9.34 6.36 4.71
N HIS A 47 -8.13 5.95 4.35
CA HIS A 47 -7.05 5.73 5.32
C HIS A 47 -5.98 6.81 5.35
N LYS A 48 -5.99 7.76 4.40
CA LYS A 48 -5.06 8.90 4.32
C LYS A 48 -3.60 8.49 4.63
N PRO A 49 -3.05 7.52 3.88
CA PRO A 49 -1.72 6.98 4.14
C PRO A 49 -0.66 8.09 4.01
N ALA A 50 0.38 8.04 4.84
CA ALA A 50 1.45 9.04 4.83
C ALA A 50 2.41 8.86 3.64
N LEU A 51 2.41 7.67 3.02
CA LEU A 51 3.23 7.34 1.87
C LEU A 51 2.39 6.56 0.85
N HIS A 52 2.48 6.96 -0.41
CA HIS A 52 1.89 6.27 -1.56
C HIS A 52 3.01 5.77 -2.46
N ASN A 53 3.15 4.45 -2.62
CA ASN A 53 3.98 3.89 -3.69
C ASN A 53 3.06 3.43 -4.80
N ALA A 54 2.70 4.35 -5.68
CA ALA A 54 1.96 4.04 -6.91
C ALA A 54 3.00 3.84 -8.01
N ARG A 55 3.32 2.58 -8.31
CA ARG A 55 3.98 2.29 -9.58
C ARG A 55 2.89 2.48 -10.64
N CYS A 56 3.02 3.52 -11.47
CA CYS A 56 2.14 3.70 -12.62
C CYS A 56 2.16 2.40 -13.42
N ILE A 57 1.04 1.69 -13.45
CA ILE A 57 0.78 0.65 -14.44
C ILE A 57 0.59 1.44 -15.72
N ASP A 58 1.66 1.54 -16.52
CA ASP A 58 1.57 2.07 -17.87
C ASP A 58 0.55 1.21 -18.64
N ALA A 59 -0.46 1.88 -19.17
CA ALA A 59 -1.44 1.33 -20.09
C ALA A 59 -0.81 0.99 -21.45
#